data_AF-A0ABD5F1L0-F1
#
_entry.id   AF-A0ABD5F1L0-F1
#
_cell.length_a   1.000
_cell.length_b   1.000
_cell.length_c   1.000
_cell.angle_alpha   90.00
_cell.angle_beta   90.00
_cell.angle_gamma   90.00
#
_symmetry.space_group_name_H-M   'P 1'
#
loop_
_entity.id
_entity.type
_entity.pdbx_description
1 polymer ?
#
loop_
_entity_poly.entity_id
_entity_poly.type
_entity_poly.pdbx_seq_one_letter_code
_entity_poly.pdbx_strand_id
1 'polypeptide(L)'
;LLDTASLYFRAYFGVPDSVRAPDGTPVNAARGLLDFIARLVQDHRPDDLVACWDNDWRPQWRVDLIPTYKAHRVAEETPAGQTDEEEIPDTLSPQVPIIEDVLAALGIARIGVTPYEADDVIGTLTARATGPVDIVTGDRDLYQLVDDARQV
;
A
#
# COMPACT_ATOMS: atom_id res chain seq x y z
N LEU A 1 -10.90 -1.61 1.08
CA LEU A 1 -9.78 -0.91 0.41
C LEU A 1 -8.52 -1.19 1.20
N LEU A 2 -7.48 -1.73 0.57
CA LEU A 2 -6.23 -2.08 1.22
C LEU A 2 -5.18 -1.02 0.94
N ASP A 3 -4.65 -0.40 1.99
CA ASP A 3 -3.42 0.39 1.90
C ASP A 3 -2.24 -0.58 1.77
N THR A 4 -1.88 -0.88 0.52
CA THR A 4 -1.01 -2.02 0.23
C THR A 4 0.39 -1.82 0.78
N ALA A 5 0.92 -0.59 0.71
CA ALA A 5 2.22 -0.24 1.27
C ALA A 5 2.23 -0.43 2.78
N SER A 6 1.27 0.18 3.48
CA SER A 6 1.15 0.02 4.92
C SER A 6 1.08 -1.45 5.34
N LEU A 7 0.34 -2.28 4.58
CA LEU A 7 0.19 -3.71 4.88
C LEU A 7 1.45 -4.53 4.60
N TYR A 8 2.16 -4.33 3.48
CA TYR A 8 3.39 -5.10 3.23
C TYR A 8 4.54 -4.66 4.14
N PHE A 9 4.61 -3.38 4.55
CA PHE A 9 5.58 -2.93 5.57
C PHE A 9 5.29 -3.58 6.93
N ARG A 10 4.01 -3.66 7.32
CA ARG A 10 3.60 -4.38 8.54
C ARG A 10 3.95 -5.86 8.46
N ALA A 11 3.73 -6.50 7.31
CA ALA A 11 4.12 -7.88 7.09
C ALA A 11 5.64 -8.08 7.16
N TYR A 12 6.41 -7.18 6.54
CA TYR A 12 7.87 -7.21 6.56
C TYR A 12 8.44 -7.20 7.98
N PHE A 13 7.95 -6.33 8.86
CA PHE A 13 8.40 -6.26 10.25
C PHE A 13 7.74 -7.29 11.18
N GLY A 14 6.59 -7.84 10.79
CA GLY A 14 5.83 -8.81 11.60
C GLY A 14 6.14 -10.28 11.32
N VAL A 15 6.66 -10.59 10.13
CA VAL A 15 6.98 -11.96 9.69
C VAL A 15 8.50 -12.15 9.63
N PRO A 16 9.04 -13.23 10.22
CA PRO A 16 10.48 -13.50 10.18
C PRO A 16 11.05 -13.55 8.76
N ASP A 17 12.22 -12.95 8.55
CA ASP A 17 12.95 -12.94 7.27
C ASP A 17 13.58 -14.31 6.90
N SER A 18 13.44 -15.30 7.78
CA SER A 18 13.72 -16.70 7.49
C SER A 18 12.73 -17.31 6.50
N VAL A 19 11.58 -16.67 6.26
CA VAL A 19 10.64 -17.02 5.20
C VAL A 19 11.22 -16.60 3.85
N ARG A 20 11.71 -17.59 3.10
CA ARG A 20 12.47 -17.40 1.85
C ARG A 20 11.91 -18.23 0.71
N ALA A 21 12.08 -17.72 -0.51
CA ALA A 21 11.86 -18.47 -1.74
C ALA A 21 12.95 -19.54 -1.95
N PRO A 22 12.76 -20.51 -2.86
CA PRO A 22 13.75 -21.57 -3.11
C PRO A 22 15.14 -21.07 -3.53
N ASP A 23 15.23 -19.88 -4.11
CA ASP A 23 16.47 -19.20 -4.50
C ASP A 23 17.15 -18.45 -3.34
N GLY A 24 16.54 -18.42 -2.16
CA GLY A 24 17.04 -17.74 -0.96
C GLY A 24 16.53 -16.31 -0.78
N THR A 25 15.79 -15.75 -1.75
CA THR A 25 15.21 -14.39 -1.66
C THR A 25 14.22 -14.31 -0.51
N PRO A 26 14.32 -13.33 0.41
CA PRO A 26 13.29 -13.09 1.43
C PRO A 26 11.93 -12.83 0.79
N VAL A 27 10.87 -13.46 1.30
CA VAL A 27 9.48 -13.29 0.82
C VAL A 27 8.50 -13.11 1.98
N ASN A 28 9.00 -12.67 3.14
CA ASN A 28 8.23 -12.50 4.37
C ASN A 28 7.14 -11.42 4.26
N ALA A 29 7.41 -10.31 3.56
CA ALA A 29 6.42 -9.26 3.32
C ALA A 29 5.31 -9.75 2.38
N ALA A 30 5.68 -10.40 1.28
CA ALA A 30 4.73 -10.98 0.33
C ALA A 30 3.85 -12.05 0.99
N ARG A 31 4.47 -12.99 1.73
CA ARG A 31 3.77 -14.01 2.52
C ARG A 31 2.77 -13.39 3.48
N GLY A 32 3.22 -12.45 4.32
CA GLY A 32 2.38 -11.84 5.35
C GLY A 32 1.23 -11.01 4.76
N LEU A 33 1.47 -10.28 3.67
CA LEU A 33 0.41 -9.55 2.97
C LEU A 33 -0.69 -10.50 2.47
N LEU A 34 -0.31 -11.62 1.85
CA LEU A 34 -1.27 -12.62 1.37
C LEU A 34 -2.04 -13.29 2.51
N ASP A 35 -1.37 -13.57 3.63
CA ASP A 35 -2.01 -14.11 4.83
C ASP A 35 -3.02 -13.10 5.42
N PHE A 36 -2.71 -11.79 5.42
CA PHE A 36 -3.65 -10.73 5.81
C PHE A 36 -4.85 -10.67 4.86
N ILE A 37 -4.62 -10.66 3.55
CA ILE A 37 -5.70 -10.64 2.55
C ILE A 37 -6.61 -11.86 2.69
N ALA A 38 -6.04 -13.07 2.80
CA ALA A 38 -6.80 -14.29 2.96
C ALA A 38 -7.70 -14.24 4.20
N ARG A 39 -7.16 -13.75 5.32
CA ARG A 39 -7.93 -13.58 6.55
C ARG A 39 -9.04 -12.53 6.41
N LEU A 40 -8.73 -11.36 5.84
CA LEU A 40 -9.73 -10.30 5.61
C LEU A 40 -10.88 -10.78 4.74
N VAL A 41 -10.57 -11.52 3.67
CA VAL A 41 -11.59 -12.10 2.79
C VAL A 41 -12.44 -13.14 3.54
N GLN A 42 -11.83 -13.98 4.38
CA GLN A 42 -12.55 -14.98 5.15
C GLN A 42 -13.47 -14.37 6.22
N ASP A 43 -12.97 -13.35 6.93
CA ASP A 43 -13.63 -12.74 8.08
C ASP A 43 -14.73 -11.75 7.63
N HIS A 44 -14.46 -10.93 6.61
CA HIS A 44 -15.36 -9.85 6.17
C HIS A 44 -16.20 -10.20 4.94
N ARG A 45 -15.78 -11.17 4.13
CA ARG A 45 -16.45 -11.60 2.88
C ARG A 45 -16.87 -10.42 1.98
N PRO A 46 -15.94 -9.54 1.60
CA PRO A 46 -16.28 -8.37 0.80
C PRO A 46 -16.70 -8.78 -0.62
N ASP A 47 -17.66 -8.05 -1.19
CA ASP A 47 -18.02 -8.18 -2.61
C ASP A 47 -16.92 -7.61 -3.52
N ASP A 48 -16.26 -6.54 -3.07
CA ASP A 48 -15.19 -5.85 -3.79
C ASP A 48 -13.92 -5.71 -2.93
N LEU A 49 -12.76 -6.00 -3.51
CA LEU A 49 -11.46 -5.84 -2.88
C LEU A 49 -10.50 -5.11 -3.82
N VAL A 50 -9.84 -4.07 -3.30
CA VAL A 50 -8.88 -3.26 -4.06
C VAL A 50 -7.59 -3.10 -3.25
N ALA A 51 -6.47 -3.43 -3.87
CA ALA A 51 -5.12 -3.07 -3.43
C ALA A 51 -4.78 -1.66 -3.94
N CYS A 52 -4.88 -0.67 -3.06
CA CYS A 52 -4.53 0.72 -3.36
C CYS A 52 -3.01 0.86 -3.31
N TRP A 53 -2.45 1.56 -4.30
CA TRP A 53 -1.03 1.54 -4.61
C TRP A 53 -0.43 2.93 -4.73
N ASP A 54 0.76 3.12 -4.16
CA ASP A 54 1.56 4.33 -4.33
C ASP A 54 2.23 4.30 -5.71
N ASN A 55 1.65 5.02 -6.67
CA ASN A 55 2.37 5.31 -7.92
C ASN A 55 3.41 6.42 -7.72
N ASP A 56 3.14 7.32 -6.77
CA ASP A 56 4.08 8.31 -6.29
C ASP A 56 3.87 8.47 -4.78
N TRP A 57 4.76 7.85 -3.98
CA TRP A 57 4.67 7.84 -2.51
C TRP A 57 4.97 9.21 -1.88
N ARG A 58 5.61 10.10 -2.65
CA ARG A 58 5.99 11.46 -2.26
C ARG A 58 5.75 12.43 -3.42
N PRO A 59 4.49 12.75 -3.72
CA PRO A 59 4.16 13.59 -4.87
C PRO A 59 4.80 14.97 -4.79
N GLN A 60 5.44 15.38 -5.89
CA GLN A 60 6.11 16.68 -5.97
C GLN A 60 5.17 17.84 -5.64
N TRP A 61 3.89 17.75 -5.99
CA TRP A 61 2.92 18.80 -5.67
C TRP A 61 2.69 18.97 -4.16
N ARG A 62 2.88 17.93 -3.34
CA ARG A 62 2.88 18.06 -1.86
C ARG A 62 4.17 18.69 -1.37
N VAL A 63 5.31 18.31 -1.95
CA VAL A 63 6.63 18.87 -1.63
C VAL A 63 6.70 20.35 -1.96
N ASP A 64 6.11 20.79 -3.08
CA ASP A 64 6.04 22.20 -3.49
C ASP A 64 5.25 23.05 -2.47
N LEU A 65 4.23 22.46 -1.83
CA LEU A 65 3.45 23.12 -0.78
C LEU A 65 4.17 23.11 0.56
N ILE A 66 4.79 21.98 0.91
CA ILE A 66 5.50 21.75 2.17
C ILE A 66 6.82 21.03 1.86
N PRO A 67 7.95 21.74 1.70
CA PRO A 67 9.22 21.13 1.27
C PRO A 67 9.74 20.00 2.17
N THR A 68 9.38 20.01 3.45
CA THR A 68 9.78 18.99 4.42
C THR A 68 8.89 17.74 4.39
N TYR A 69 7.83 17.72 3.58
CA TYR A 69 6.92 16.57 3.47
C TYR A 69 7.70 15.31 3.08
N LYS A 70 7.65 14.29 3.95
CA LYS A 70 8.34 13.00 3.84
C LYS A 70 9.85 13.06 3.55
N ALA A 71 10.51 14.22 3.67
CA ALA A 71 11.91 14.39 3.28
C ALA A 71 12.88 13.47 4.04
N HIS A 72 12.54 13.08 5.27
CA HIS A 72 13.34 12.17 6.11
C HIS A 72 13.25 10.69 5.70
N ARG A 73 12.43 10.34 4.69
CA ARG A 73 12.29 8.99 4.13
C ARG A 73 12.92 8.88 2.74
N VAL A 74 13.51 9.95 2.21
CA VAL A 74 14.09 9.96 0.86
C VAL A 74 15.51 9.40 0.92
N ALA A 75 15.78 8.36 0.12
CA ALA A 75 17.12 7.87 -0.11
C ALA A 75 17.83 8.69 -1.20
N GLU A 76 17.15 8.94 -2.33
CA GLU A 76 17.66 9.73 -3.44
C GLU A 76 16.52 10.56 -4.07
N GLU A 77 16.78 11.86 -4.29
CA GLU A 77 15.85 12.72 -5.03
C GLU A 77 16.03 12.47 -6.54
N THR A 78 14.91 12.31 -7.25
CA THR A 78 14.93 12.01 -8.69
C THR A 78 14.62 13.26 -9.54
N PRO A 79 14.92 13.25 -10.85
CA PRO A 79 14.57 14.37 -11.73
C PRO A 79 13.06 14.65 -11.76
N ALA A 80 12.70 15.91 -12.00
CA ALA A 80 11.30 16.35 -12.06
C ALA A 80 10.44 15.46 -12.97
N GLY A 81 9.35 14.92 -12.42
CA GLY A 81 8.43 14.01 -13.10
C GLY A 81 8.73 12.52 -12.89
N GLN A 82 9.74 12.18 -12.09
CA GLN A 82 9.96 10.83 -11.55
C GLN A 82 9.63 10.81 -10.05
N THR A 83 9.37 9.62 -9.54
CA THR A 83 9.11 9.38 -8.12
C THR A 83 10.45 9.28 -7.39
N ASP A 84 10.63 10.02 -6.29
CA ASP A 84 11.82 9.93 -5.44
C ASP A 84 12.07 8.50 -4.97
N GLU A 85 13.33 8.13 -4.77
CA GLU A 85 13.66 6.83 -4.18
C GLU A 85 13.43 6.89 -2.67
N GLU A 86 12.58 6.00 -2.16
CA GLU A 86 12.33 5.87 -0.73
C GLU A 86 13.44 5.05 -0.05
N GLU A 87 13.83 5.45 1.16
CA GLU A 87 14.66 4.64 2.05
C GLU A 87 13.86 3.42 2.52
N ILE A 88 14.04 2.31 1.80
CA ILE A 88 13.43 1.02 2.11
C ILE A 88 14.52 -0.03 2.38
N PRO A 89 14.30 -1.00 3.29
CA PRO A 89 15.27 -2.06 3.52
C PRO A 89 15.59 -2.85 2.25
N ASP A 90 16.86 -3.18 2.02
CA ASP A 90 17.35 -3.91 0.84
C ASP A 90 16.62 -5.24 0.60
N THR A 91 16.10 -5.86 1.66
CA THR A 91 15.38 -7.14 1.59
C THR A 91 13.88 -6.98 1.34
N LEU A 92 13.34 -5.76 1.40
CA LEU A 92 11.96 -5.44 1.08
C LEU A 92 11.78 -5.06 -0.39
N SER A 93 12.66 -4.23 -0.94
CA SER A 93 12.57 -3.76 -2.33
C SER A 93 12.36 -4.90 -3.35
N PRO A 94 13.10 -6.04 -3.27
CA PRO A 94 12.89 -7.17 -4.19
C PRO A 94 11.53 -7.87 -4.05
N GLN A 95 10.82 -7.67 -2.94
CA GLN A 95 9.51 -8.28 -2.70
C GLN A 95 8.37 -7.48 -3.31
N VAL A 96 8.55 -6.19 -3.60
CA VAL A 96 7.48 -5.34 -4.16
C VAL A 96 7.05 -5.83 -5.55
N PRO A 97 7.96 -6.14 -6.51
CA PRO A 97 7.56 -6.74 -7.78
C PRO A 97 6.86 -8.10 -7.62
N ILE A 98 7.30 -8.92 -6.66
CA ILE A 98 6.67 -10.22 -6.36
C ILE A 98 5.23 -10.01 -5.88
N ILE A 99 5.00 -9.00 -5.03
CA ILE A 99 3.65 -8.64 -4.57
C ILE A 99 2.78 -8.22 -5.75
N GLU A 100 3.27 -7.37 -6.66
CA GLU A 100 2.53 -6.97 -7.85
C GLU A 100 2.14 -8.18 -8.72
N ASP A 101 3.10 -9.06 -8.99
CA ASP A 101 2.90 -10.25 -9.82
C ASP A 101 1.86 -11.20 -9.19
N VAL A 102 1.92 -11.43 -7.88
CA VAL A 102 0.97 -12.32 -7.20
C VAL A 102 -0.43 -11.70 -7.12
N LEU A 103 -0.55 -10.41 -6.82
CA LEU A 103 -1.86 -9.72 -6.83
C LEU A 103 -2.50 -9.80 -8.22
N ALA A 104 -1.72 -9.60 -9.27
CA ALA A 104 -2.17 -9.74 -10.65
C ALA A 104 -2.59 -11.19 -10.97
N ALA A 105 -1.79 -12.19 -10.56
CA ALA A 105 -2.10 -13.60 -10.78
C ALA A 105 -3.38 -14.06 -10.05
N LEU A 106 -3.67 -13.49 -8.89
CA LEU A 106 -4.91 -13.73 -8.13
C LEU A 106 -6.12 -12.98 -8.69
N GLY A 107 -5.91 -12.07 -9.66
CA GLY A 107 -6.96 -11.21 -10.18
C GLY A 107 -7.43 -10.13 -9.20
N ILE A 108 -6.61 -9.78 -8.20
CA ILE A 108 -6.93 -8.70 -7.26
C ILE A 108 -6.72 -7.36 -7.97
N ALA A 109 -7.73 -6.49 -7.93
CA ALA A 109 -7.64 -5.16 -8.52
C ALA A 109 -6.57 -4.34 -7.78
N ARG A 110 -5.48 -3.99 -8.49
CA ARG A 110 -4.46 -3.05 -8.01
C ARG A 110 -4.67 -1.70 -8.67
N ILE A 111 -4.89 -0.65 -7.87
CA ILE A 111 -5.19 0.69 -8.37
C ILE A 111 -4.20 1.68 -7.78
N GLY A 112 -3.41 2.30 -8.66
CA GLY A 112 -2.56 3.45 -8.38
C GLY A 112 -2.73 4.49 -9.50
N VAL A 113 -2.56 5.77 -9.18
CA VAL A 113 -2.74 6.87 -10.13
C VAL A 113 -1.56 7.82 -10.01
N THR A 114 -0.87 8.12 -11.10
CA THR A 114 0.21 9.12 -11.08
C THR A 114 -0.38 10.54 -11.13
N PRO A 115 0.13 11.51 -10.35
CA PRO A 115 1.21 11.44 -9.35
C PRO A 115 0.64 11.42 -7.92
N TYR A 116 -0.07 10.37 -7.54
CA TYR A 116 -0.79 10.30 -6.27
C TYR A 116 -0.37 9.09 -5.44
N GLU A 117 -0.57 9.24 -4.13
CA GLU A 117 -0.32 8.22 -3.11
C GLU A 117 -1.47 7.20 -3.06
N ALA A 118 -1.25 6.07 -2.38
CA ALA A 118 -2.32 5.14 -2.06
C ALA A 118 -3.44 5.82 -1.26
N ASP A 119 -3.10 6.77 -0.39
CA ASP A 119 -4.02 7.57 0.41
C ASP A 119 -5.04 8.33 -0.44
N ASP A 120 -4.58 8.92 -1.54
CA ASP A 120 -5.42 9.66 -2.48
C ASP A 120 -6.37 8.72 -3.23
N VAL A 121 -5.89 7.53 -3.60
CA VAL A 121 -6.73 6.49 -4.21
C VAL A 121 -7.80 6.05 -3.23
N ILE A 122 -7.44 5.79 -1.98
CA ILE A 122 -8.36 5.36 -0.92
C ILE A 122 -9.40 6.46 -0.66
N GLY A 123 -8.98 7.71 -0.48
CA GLY A 123 -9.87 8.85 -0.29
C GLY A 123 -10.84 9.03 -1.46
N THR A 124 -10.34 8.90 -2.69
CA THR A 124 -11.16 9.02 -3.91
C THR A 124 -12.19 7.89 -4.04
N LEU A 125 -11.77 6.63 -3.83
CA LEU A 125 -12.68 5.48 -3.90
C LEU A 125 -13.71 5.53 -2.78
N THR A 126 -13.31 5.91 -1.57
CA THR A 126 -14.22 6.09 -0.43
C THR A 126 -15.25 7.17 -0.74
N ALA A 127 -14.82 8.36 -1.22
CA ALA A 127 -15.74 9.45 -1.55
C ALA A 127 -16.78 9.06 -2.62
N ARG A 128 -16.39 8.19 -3.57
CA ARG A 128 -17.24 7.74 -4.69
C ARG A 128 -18.05 6.48 -4.41
N ALA A 129 -17.77 5.77 -3.33
CA ALA A 129 -18.49 4.58 -2.96
C ALA A 129 -19.96 4.91 -2.65
N THR A 130 -20.86 4.03 -3.09
CA THR A 130 -22.31 4.13 -2.83
C THR A 130 -22.75 3.28 -1.63
N GLY A 131 -21.85 2.47 -1.09
CA GLY A 131 -22.09 1.56 0.03
C GLY A 131 -21.01 1.68 1.11
N PRO A 132 -21.03 0.78 2.11
CA PRO A 132 -20.02 0.74 3.17
C PRO A 132 -18.61 0.50 2.61
N VAL A 133 -17.62 1.06 3.28
CA VAL A 133 -16.21 0.92 2.92
C VAL A 133 -15.38 0.63 4.17
N ASP A 134 -14.76 -0.54 4.19
CA ASP A 134 -13.68 -0.83 5.13
C ASP A 134 -12.33 -0.39 4.54
N ILE A 135 -11.61 0.48 5.24
CA ILE A 135 -10.22 0.84 4.93
C ILE A 135 -9.30 0.05 5.86
N VAL A 136 -8.38 -0.71 5.28
CA VAL A 136 -7.40 -1.50 6.03
C VAL A 136 -6.03 -0.85 5.88
N THR A 137 -5.57 -0.21 6.95
CA THR A 137 -4.32 0.53 7.00
C THR A 137 -3.73 0.54 8.42
N GLY A 138 -2.42 0.75 8.53
CA GLY A 138 -1.75 1.16 9.75
C GLY A 138 -1.50 2.67 9.86
N ASP A 139 -1.80 3.44 8.80
CA ASP A 139 -1.63 4.89 8.78
C ASP A 139 -2.82 5.59 9.44
N ARG A 140 -2.52 6.56 10.31
CA ARG A 140 -3.53 7.35 11.02
C ARG A 140 -4.07 8.49 10.19
N ASP A 141 -3.39 8.89 9.13
CA ASP A 141 -3.86 9.97 8.25
C ASP A 141 -5.20 9.60 7.62
N LEU A 142 -5.43 8.32 7.33
CA LEU A 142 -6.68 7.80 6.77
C LEU A 142 -7.86 7.78 7.76
N TYR A 143 -7.65 8.09 9.05
CA TYR A 143 -8.75 8.26 10.00
C TYR A 143 -9.64 9.46 9.64
N GLN A 144 -9.12 10.39 8.83
CA GLN A 144 -9.90 11.49 8.27
C GLN A 144 -11.09 11.02 7.41
N LEU A 145 -11.11 9.75 6.97
CA LEU A 145 -12.12 9.18 6.08
C LEU A 145 -13.22 8.39 6.81
N VAL A 146 -13.21 8.35 8.14
CA VAL A 146 -14.28 7.71 8.92
C VAL A 146 -15.61 8.45 8.69
N ASP A 147 -16.66 7.71 8.35
CA ASP A 147 -18.00 8.25 8.09
C ASP A 147 -19.08 7.39 8.76
N ASP A 148 -19.65 7.89 9.86
CA ASP A 148 -20.72 7.23 10.61
C ASP A 148 -22.01 7.04 9.80
N ALA A 149 -22.23 7.86 8.76
CA ALA A 149 -23.41 7.74 7.90
C ALA A 149 -23.31 6.55 6.93
N ARG A 150 -22.11 5.98 6.75
CA ARG A 150 -21.82 4.86 5.84
C ARG A 150 -21.41 3.62 6.64
N GLN A 151 -22.35 3.17 7.49
CA GLN A 151 -22.14 2.03 8.38
C GLN A 151 -21.87 0.72 7.62
N VAL A 152 -20.84 0.01 8.08
CA VAL A 152 -20.45 -1.35 7.68
C VAL A 152 -21.24 -2.38 8.46
#